data_AF-A0A8S9ZP00-F1
#
_entry.id   AF-A0A8S9ZP00-F1
#
_cell.length_a   1.000
_cell.length_b   1.000
_cell.length_c   1.000
_cell.angle_alpha   90.00
_cell.angle_beta   90.00
_cell.angle_gamma   90.00
#
_symmetry.space_group_name_H-M   'P 1'
#
loop_
_entity.id
_entity.type
_entity.pdbx_description
1 polymer ?
#
loop_
_entity_poly.entity_id
_entity_poly.type
_entity_poly.pdbx_seq_one_letter_code
_entity_poly.pdbx_strand_id
1 'polypeptide(L)'
;MDKNLINNKTTITKSFLPLFSFEKTKRYLNIKIKINDIEEIEWKLFSLTDSLGLVTKSEEIFYRVPKGQLKICFEHPGKNIGELISISPTDNKSFGKLFYLLESRISTLPEAGQFRHTLNLCLEELAIIRKKRKSYIFGSIKFYLDNIECLGDYYLDIEIYPEEEEK
;
A
#
# COMPACT_ATOMS: atom_id res chain seq x y z
N MET A 1 60.02 -2.57 -4.78
CA MET A 1 59.05 -2.50 -3.67
C MET A 1 58.24 -1.22 -3.90
N ASP A 2 57.26 -1.19 -4.80
CA ASP A 2 56.03 -1.98 -4.87
C ASP A 2 55.04 -1.58 -3.75
N LYS A 3 54.07 -0.70 -4.08
CA LYS A 3 52.62 -1.00 -4.08
C LYS A 3 51.74 0.27 -4.13
N ASN A 4 51.23 0.52 -5.33
CA ASN A 4 49.84 0.90 -5.67
C ASN A 4 49.09 1.89 -4.76
N LEU A 5 49.07 3.16 -5.18
CA LEU A 5 47.91 4.04 -4.97
C LEU A 5 46.72 3.48 -5.75
N ILE A 6 45.84 2.75 -5.07
CA ILE A 6 44.52 2.42 -5.61
C ILE A 6 43.69 3.70 -5.54
N ASN A 7 43.62 4.38 -6.68
CA ASN A 7 42.78 5.53 -6.90
C ASN A 7 41.32 5.03 -6.94
N ASN A 8 40.64 5.06 -5.80
CA ASN A 8 39.21 4.76 -5.70
C ASN A 8 38.43 5.87 -6.43
N LYS A 9 38.31 5.74 -7.76
CA LYS A 9 37.32 6.48 -8.53
C LYS A 9 35.95 6.04 -8.05
N THR A 10 35.36 6.80 -7.13
CA THR A 10 33.95 6.72 -6.81
C THR A 10 33.18 7.09 -8.07
N THR A 11 32.82 6.08 -8.86
CA THR A 11 31.92 6.25 -9.99
C THR A 11 30.54 6.57 -9.43
N ILE A 12 30.29 7.85 -9.16
CA ILE A 12 28.94 8.36 -8.90
C ILE A 12 28.27 8.37 -10.27
N THR A 13 27.59 7.28 -10.63
CA THR A 13 26.60 7.29 -11.71
C THR A 13 25.49 8.22 -11.27
N LYS A 14 25.62 9.52 -11.60
CA LYS A 14 24.49 10.45 -11.57
C LYS A 14 23.45 9.86 -12.51
N SER A 15 22.28 9.51 -11.98
CA SER A 15 21.18 9.04 -12.81
C SER A 15 20.89 10.11 -13.87
N PHE A 16 20.82 9.70 -15.14
CA PHE A 16 20.35 10.57 -16.22
C PHE A 16 18.83 10.82 -16.12
N LEU A 17 18.14 10.10 -15.23
CA LEU A 17 16.75 10.35 -14.92
C LEU A 17 16.63 11.69 -14.19
N PRO A 18 15.68 12.55 -14.58
CA PRO A 18 15.38 13.74 -13.80
C PRO A 18 15.09 13.31 -12.35
N LEU A 19 15.53 14.12 -11.38
CA LEU A 19 15.01 14.01 -10.02
C LEU A 19 13.51 14.31 -10.12
N PHE A 20 12.70 13.26 -10.26
CA PHE A 20 11.27 13.37 -10.13
C PHE A 20 11.00 13.95 -8.74
N SER A 21 10.20 15.02 -8.65
CA SER A 21 9.65 15.43 -7.37
C SER A 21 8.92 14.20 -6.81
N PHE A 22 9.35 13.71 -5.64
CA PHE A 22 8.77 12.53 -5.01
C PHE A 22 7.40 12.90 -4.42
N GLU A 23 6.43 13.21 -5.29
CA GLU A 23 5.30 14.04 -4.93
C GLU A 23 4.28 13.36 -4.00
N LYS A 24 4.27 12.03 -3.84
CA LYS A 24 3.33 11.37 -2.91
C LYS A 24 3.91 10.15 -2.21
N THR A 25 4.99 10.36 -1.44
CA THR A 25 5.27 9.44 -0.33
C THR A 25 4.28 9.77 0.80
N LYS A 26 3.43 8.82 1.19
CA LYS A 26 2.46 9.02 2.26
C LYS A 26 2.94 8.30 3.52
N ARG A 27 2.78 8.95 4.67
CA ARG A 27 2.99 8.32 5.98
C ARG A 27 1.69 8.33 6.76
N TYR A 28 1.36 7.21 7.38
CA TYR A 28 0.11 7.06 8.10
C TYR A 28 0.22 5.97 9.17
N LEU A 29 -0.59 6.08 10.21
CA LEU A 29 -0.77 5.01 11.18
C LEU A 29 -1.82 4.03 10.65
N ASN A 30 -1.56 2.74 10.79
CA ASN A 30 -2.45 1.68 10.32
C ASN A 30 -2.84 0.74 11.46
N ILE A 31 -4.12 0.37 11.51
CA ILE A 31 -4.69 -0.59 12.44
C ILE A 31 -5.55 -1.57 11.65
N LYS A 32 -5.32 -2.88 11.82
CA LYS A 32 -6.12 -3.93 11.19
C LYS A 32 -6.77 -4.82 12.23
N ILE A 33 -8.08 -4.97 12.16
CA ILE A 33 -8.91 -5.67 13.14
C ILE A 33 -9.81 -6.66 12.42
N LYS A 34 -9.88 -7.91 12.90
CA LYS A 34 -10.88 -8.87 12.42
C LYS A 34 -12.26 -8.53 12.99
N ILE A 35 -13.28 -8.50 12.14
CA ILE A 35 -14.65 -8.16 12.48
C ILE A 35 -15.49 -9.43 12.52
N ASN A 36 -16.23 -9.59 13.61
CA ASN A 36 -17.15 -10.72 13.80
C ASN A 36 -18.62 -10.34 13.62
N ASP A 37 -18.97 -9.06 13.82
CA ASP A 37 -20.31 -8.51 13.60
C ASP A 37 -20.23 -7.36 12.58
N ILE A 38 -20.69 -7.66 11.37
CA ILE A 38 -20.61 -6.73 10.25
C ILE A 38 -21.67 -5.63 10.33
N GLU A 39 -22.87 -5.96 10.83
CA GLU A 39 -23.97 -5.00 10.89
C GLU A 39 -23.69 -3.93 11.94
N GLU A 40 -23.16 -4.34 13.10
CA GLU A 40 -22.76 -3.41 14.16
C GLU A 40 -21.67 -2.43 13.68
N ILE A 41 -20.65 -2.94 12.97
CA ILE A 41 -19.56 -2.06 12.51
C ILE A 41 -20.01 -1.13 11.38
N GLU A 42 -20.87 -1.60 10.47
CA GLU A 42 -21.42 -0.76 9.41
C GLU A 42 -22.29 0.35 9.99
N TRP A 43 -23.10 0.07 11.02
CA TRP A 43 -23.89 1.08 11.70
C TRP A 43 -23.00 2.11 12.40
N LYS A 44 -21.96 1.67 13.13
CA LYS A 44 -20.98 2.59 13.77
C LYS A 44 -20.27 3.48 12.75
N LEU A 45 -19.85 2.92 11.62
CA LEU A 45 -19.20 3.69 10.56
C LEU A 45 -20.18 4.68 9.92
N PHE A 46 -21.43 4.29 9.71
CA PHE A 46 -22.46 5.20 9.22
C PHE A 46 -22.70 6.35 10.20
N SER A 47 -22.91 6.07 11.49
CA SER A 47 -23.11 7.10 12.52
C SER A 47 -21.92 8.05 12.67
N LEU A 48 -20.69 7.56 12.44
CA LEU A 48 -19.48 8.37 12.51
C LEU A 48 -19.26 9.23 11.26
N THR A 49 -19.55 8.69 10.08
CA THR A 49 -19.14 9.30 8.80
C THR A 49 -20.30 9.91 8.01
N ASP A 50 -21.54 9.71 8.47
CA ASP A 50 -22.78 10.01 7.75
C ASP A 50 -22.77 9.46 6.30
N SER A 51 -22.10 8.32 6.10
CA SER A 51 -21.85 7.72 4.80
C SER A 51 -22.18 6.24 4.81
N LEU A 52 -22.87 5.80 3.75
CA LEU A 52 -23.05 4.37 3.48
C LEU A 52 -21.79 3.72 2.90
N GLY A 53 -20.70 4.46 2.72
CA GLY A 53 -19.43 3.96 2.21
C GLY A 53 -19.42 3.65 0.71
N LEU A 54 -18.25 3.81 0.08
CA LEU A 54 -18.05 3.48 -1.33
C LEU A 54 -17.54 2.04 -1.48
N VAL A 55 -18.24 1.25 -2.28
CA VAL A 55 -17.91 -0.16 -2.54
C VAL A 55 -17.02 -0.28 -3.78
N THR A 56 -15.86 -0.91 -3.62
CA THR A 56 -14.95 -1.27 -4.72
C THR A 56 -14.59 -2.76 -4.66
N LYS A 57 -14.16 -3.32 -5.80
CA LYS A 57 -13.58 -4.66 -5.88
C LYS A 57 -12.16 -4.55 -6.38
N SER A 58 -11.27 -5.37 -5.86
CA SER A 58 -9.86 -5.37 -6.28
C SER A 58 -9.27 -6.77 -6.34
N GLU A 59 -8.33 -6.95 -7.26
CA GLU A 59 -7.39 -8.07 -7.29
C GLU A 59 -5.98 -7.51 -7.01
N GLU A 60 -5.36 -7.94 -5.92
CA GLU A 60 -4.04 -7.49 -5.48
C GLU A 60 -3.02 -8.61 -5.62
N ILE A 61 -1.96 -8.36 -6.39
CA ILE A 61 -0.89 -9.33 -6.65
C ILE A 61 0.34 -8.89 -5.88
N PHE A 62 0.74 -9.68 -4.90
CA PHE A 62 1.90 -9.43 -4.05
C PHE A 62 3.13 -10.13 -4.62
N TYR A 63 4.28 -9.47 -4.50
CA TYR A 63 5.57 -10.01 -4.96
C TYR A 63 6.52 -10.24 -3.77
N ARG A 64 7.41 -11.23 -3.89
CA ARG A 64 8.46 -11.45 -2.89
C ARG A 64 9.53 -10.37 -3.06
N VAL A 65 9.71 -9.54 -2.04
CA VAL A 65 10.70 -8.45 -2.01
C VAL A 65 11.53 -8.51 -0.73
N PRO A 66 12.81 -8.08 -0.76
CA PRO A 66 13.68 -8.14 0.41
C PRO A 66 13.29 -7.17 1.53
N LYS A 67 12.52 -6.11 1.22
CA LYS A 67 12.08 -5.12 2.19
C LYS A 67 10.65 -4.65 1.89
N GLY A 68 9.83 -4.61 2.93
CA GLY A 68 8.46 -4.11 2.86
C GLY A 68 7.55 -5.04 2.06
N GLN A 69 6.57 -4.43 1.40
CA GLN A 69 5.60 -5.09 0.53
C GLN A 69 5.58 -4.36 -0.81
N LEU A 70 5.43 -5.13 -1.88
CA LEU A 70 5.20 -4.63 -3.22
C LEU A 70 4.00 -5.39 -3.80
N LYS A 71 3.04 -4.64 -4.34
CA LYS A 71 1.90 -5.22 -5.04
C LYS A 71 1.49 -4.41 -6.26
N ILE A 72 0.87 -5.09 -7.22
CA ILE A 72 0.00 -4.44 -8.20
C ILE A 72 -1.44 -4.59 -7.71
N CYS A 73 -2.19 -3.49 -7.67
CA CYS A 73 -3.63 -3.49 -7.41
C CYS A 73 -4.40 -3.23 -8.72
N PHE A 74 -5.31 -4.13 -9.06
CA PHE A 74 -6.30 -3.94 -10.13
C PHE A 74 -7.65 -3.63 -9.50
N GLU A 75 -8.16 -2.42 -9.69
CA GLU A 75 -9.53 -2.09 -9.31
C GLU A 75 -10.52 -2.52 -10.38
N HIS A 76 -11.67 -3.03 -9.98
CA HIS A 76 -12.74 -3.45 -10.88
C HIS A 76 -13.99 -2.58 -10.75
N PRO A 77 -14.63 -2.18 -11.87
CA PRO A 77 -14.25 -2.50 -13.25
C PRO A 77 -13.14 -1.57 -13.79
N GLY A 78 -11.93 -2.10 -13.98
CA GLY A 78 -10.78 -1.37 -14.53
C GLY A 78 -10.20 -2.08 -15.74
N LYS A 79 -9.88 -1.31 -16.79
CA LYS A 79 -9.25 -1.79 -18.03
C LYS A 79 -7.74 -1.61 -17.93
N ASN A 80 -6.98 -2.71 -17.79
CA ASN A 80 -5.51 -2.83 -17.90
C ASN A 80 -4.64 -1.71 -17.26
N ILE A 81 -5.21 -0.89 -16.38
CA ILE A 81 -4.56 0.15 -15.59
C ILE A 81 -4.65 -0.36 -14.16
N GLY A 82 -3.51 -0.41 -13.49
CA GLY A 82 -3.43 -0.77 -12.09
C GLY A 82 -2.63 0.27 -11.33
N GLU A 83 -2.45 0.02 -10.05
CA GLU A 83 -1.55 0.79 -9.21
C GLU A 83 -0.40 -0.10 -8.75
N LEU A 84 0.84 0.34 -8.96
CA LEU A 84 1.99 -0.24 -8.29
C LEU A 84 2.11 0.41 -6.91
N ILE A 85 1.99 -0.41 -5.88
CA ILE A 85 1.96 0.05 -4.49
C ILE A 85 3.13 -0.59 -3.75
N SER A 86 4.00 0.25 -3.21
CA SER A 86 5.04 -0.16 -2.26
C SER A 86 4.68 0.36 -0.88
N ILE A 87 4.77 -0.51 0.13
CA ILE A 87 4.48 -0.18 1.52
C ILE A 87 5.62 -0.71 2.38
N SER A 88 6.13 0.10 3.30
CA SER A 88 7.13 -0.34 4.28
C SER A 88 6.91 0.31 5.63
N PRO A 89 7.14 -0.39 6.74
CA PRO A 89 7.24 0.26 8.04
C PRO A 89 8.33 1.35 8.03
N THR A 90 8.06 2.51 8.61
CA THR A 90 9.05 3.60 8.69
C THR A 90 10.15 3.34 9.71
N ASP A 91 9.85 2.58 10.77
CA ASP A 91 10.77 2.23 11.85
C ASP A 91 10.50 0.83 12.40
N ASN A 92 11.53 0.18 12.97
CA ASN A 92 11.43 -1.09 13.69
C ASN A 92 10.74 -0.97 15.07
N LYS A 93 10.28 0.24 15.45
CA LYS A 93 9.57 0.48 16.70
C LYS A 93 8.07 0.29 16.45
N SER A 94 7.58 -0.92 16.65
CA SER A 94 6.15 -1.16 16.73
C SER A 94 5.58 -0.38 17.91
N PHE A 95 4.54 0.43 17.66
CA PHE A 95 3.75 1.05 18.73
C PHE A 95 2.80 -0.02 19.30
N GLY A 96 3.37 -1.03 19.98
CA GLY A 96 2.64 -2.24 20.38
C GLY A 96 2.27 -3.14 19.20
N LYS A 97 1.69 -4.33 19.48
CA LYS A 97 1.36 -5.34 18.46
C LYS A 97 0.25 -4.93 17.47
N LEU A 98 -0.44 -3.82 17.72
CA LEU A 98 -1.70 -3.47 17.05
C LEU A 98 -1.57 -2.31 16.04
N PHE A 99 -0.53 -1.48 16.14
CA PHE A 99 -0.37 -0.27 15.33
C PHE A 99 0.91 -0.31 14.50
N TYR A 100 0.80 0.06 13.22
CA TYR A 100 1.94 0.15 12.30
C TYR A 100 2.08 1.58 11.76
N LEU A 101 3.26 2.18 11.91
CA LEU A 101 3.59 3.41 11.19
C LEU A 101 4.15 3.02 9.82
N LEU A 102 3.39 3.33 8.77
CA LEU A 102 3.67 2.90 7.41
C LEU A 102 4.04 4.09 6.52
N GLU A 103 4.96 3.83 5.61
CA GLU A 103 5.24 4.67 4.45
C GLU A 103 4.77 3.94 3.20
N SER A 104 4.01 4.61 2.34
CA SER A 104 3.56 4.07 1.07
C SER A 104 3.89 4.98 -0.11
N ARG A 105 4.09 4.35 -1.26
CA ARG A 105 4.22 4.98 -2.56
C ARG A 105 3.30 4.27 -3.53
N ILE A 106 2.54 5.07 -4.28
CA ILE A 106 1.58 4.60 -5.26
C ILE A 106 1.95 5.22 -6.60
N SER A 107 2.03 4.39 -7.63
CA SER A 107 2.25 4.84 -8.99
C SER A 107 1.20 4.21 -9.88
N THR A 108 0.46 5.04 -10.62
CA THR A 108 -0.43 4.53 -11.67
C THR A 108 0.40 3.80 -12.70
N LEU A 109 -0.03 2.60 -13.04
CA LEU A 109 0.67 1.68 -13.92
C LEU A 109 -0.21 1.38 -15.14
N PRO A 110 0.01 2.08 -16.26
CA PRO A 110 -0.54 1.67 -17.54
C PRO A 110 -0.06 0.26 -17.88
N GLU A 111 -0.89 -0.52 -18.56
CA GLU A 111 -0.56 -1.88 -19.01
C GLU A 111 -0.13 -2.81 -17.86
N ALA A 112 -0.79 -2.68 -16.71
CA ALA A 112 -0.43 -3.39 -15.49
C ALA A 112 -0.35 -4.92 -15.65
N GLY A 113 -1.08 -5.51 -16.61
CA GLY A 113 -0.92 -6.93 -16.97
C GLY A 113 0.47 -7.29 -17.52
N GLN A 114 1.07 -6.43 -18.34
CA GLN A 114 2.44 -6.66 -18.84
C GLN A 114 3.45 -6.55 -17.69
N PHE A 115 3.30 -5.55 -16.83
CA PHE A 115 4.15 -5.39 -15.65
C PHE A 115 4.02 -6.57 -14.68
N ARG A 116 2.83 -7.16 -14.54
CA ARG A 116 2.64 -8.37 -13.74
C ARG A 116 3.57 -9.49 -14.23
N HIS A 117 3.59 -9.75 -15.53
CA HIS A 117 4.47 -10.77 -16.13
C HIS A 117 5.95 -10.47 -15.88
N THR A 118 6.38 -9.22 -16.13
CA THR A 118 7.76 -8.79 -15.89
C THR A 118 8.17 -8.95 -14.42
N LEU A 119 7.34 -8.47 -13.48
CA LEU A 119 7.65 -8.56 -12.06
C LEU A 119 7.63 -10.01 -11.56
N ASN A 120 6.74 -10.87 -12.07
CA ASN A 120 6.74 -12.29 -11.72
C ASN A 120 8.05 -12.98 -12.11
N LEU A 121 8.64 -12.65 -13.28
CA LEU A 121 9.93 -13.19 -13.70
C LEU A 121 11.09 -12.78 -12.77
N CYS A 122 11.02 -11.57 -12.20
CA CYS A 122 12.10 -11.00 -11.39
C CYS A 122 11.96 -11.29 -9.89
N LEU A 123 10.73 -11.32 -9.37
CA LEU A 123 10.45 -11.26 -7.95
C LEU A 123 9.58 -12.42 -7.44
N GLU A 124 9.01 -13.24 -8.32
CA GLU A 124 8.00 -14.25 -8.00
C GLU A 124 6.68 -13.65 -7.45
N GLU A 125 5.54 -14.13 -7.94
CA GLU A 125 4.24 -13.88 -7.31
C GLU A 125 4.16 -14.60 -5.96
N LEU A 126 4.03 -13.83 -4.88
CA LEU A 126 3.90 -14.32 -3.51
C LEU A 126 2.46 -14.75 -3.19
N ALA A 127 1.48 -13.94 -3.59
CA ALA A 127 0.07 -14.18 -3.32
C ALA A 127 -0.82 -13.33 -4.24
N ILE A 128 -2.05 -13.80 -4.45
CA ILE A 128 -3.13 -13.04 -5.09
C ILE A 128 -4.27 -12.91 -4.08
N ILE A 129 -4.68 -11.68 -3.77
CA ILE A 129 -5.78 -11.38 -2.86
C ILE A 129 -6.90 -10.70 -3.63
N ARG A 130 -8.08 -11.31 -3.63
CA ARG A 130 -9.31 -10.69 -4.13
C ARG A 130 -10.15 -10.22 -2.97
N LYS A 131 -10.59 -8.97 -3.03
CA LYS A 131 -11.41 -8.38 -1.97
C LYS A 131 -12.46 -7.42 -2.47
N LYS A 132 -13.58 -7.39 -1.76
CA LYS A 132 -14.60 -6.34 -1.82
C LYS A 132 -14.36 -5.40 -0.65
N ARG A 133 -14.16 -4.12 -0.93
CA ARG A 133 -13.85 -3.08 0.06
C ARG A 133 -15.00 -2.09 0.13
N LYS A 134 -15.39 -1.71 1.34
CA LYS A 134 -16.28 -0.58 1.60
C LYS A 134 -15.49 0.49 2.32
N SER A 135 -15.38 1.68 1.71
CA SER A 135 -14.51 2.75 2.17
C SER A 135 -15.29 3.94 2.73
N TYR A 136 -14.79 4.50 3.83
CA TYR A 136 -15.39 5.63 4.54
C TYR A 136 -14.28 6.63 4.90
N ILE A 137 -14.64 7.91 5.00
CA ILE A 137 -13.70 8.99 5.31
C ILE A 137 -14.30 9.85 6.41
N PHE A 138 -13.49 10.19 7.42
CA PHE A 138 -13.82 11.15 8.46
C PHE A 138 -12.59 12.00 8.77
N GLY A 139 -12.58 13.24 8.26
CA GLY A 139 -11.40 14.11 8.33
C GLY A 139 -10.16 13.44 7.70
N SER A 140 -9.09 13.32 8.48
CA SER A 140 -7.82 12.67 8.09
C SER A 140 -7.81 11.15 8.29
N ILE A 141 -8.93 10.54 8.70
CA ILE A 141 -9.05 9.11 8.95
C ILE A 141 -9.81 8.44 7.80
N LYS A 142 -9.26 7.33 7.31
CA LYS A 142 -9.91 6.45 6.33
C LYS A 142 -10.18 5.10 6.96
N PHE A 143 -11.38 4.60 6.74
CA PHE A 143 -11.80 3.28 7.16
C PHE A 143 -12.04 2.42 5.93
N TYR A 144 -11.51 1.21 5.92
CA TYR A 144 -11.79 0.22 4.90
C TYR A 144 -12.29 -1.07 5.55
N LEU A 145 -13.51 -1.43 5.20
CA LEU A 145 -14.13 -2.67 5.60
C LEU A 145 -13.97 -3.67 4.45
N ASP A 146 -13.04 -4.60 4.62
CA ASP A 146 -12.62 -5.55 3.60
C ASP A 146 -13.26 -6.92 3.82
N ASN A 147 -13.91 -7.45 2.79
CA ASN A 147 -14.30 -8.85 2.70
C ASN A 147 -13.33 -9.57 1.74
N ILE A 148 -12.63 -10.59 2.24
CA ILE A 148 -11.62 -11.34 1.48
C ILE A 148 -12.20 -12.66 0.99
N GLU A 149 -12.19 -12.90 -0.32
CA GLU A 149 -12.95 -14.02 -0.95
C GLU A 149 -12.57 -15.42 -0.40
N CYS A 150 -11.33 -15.63 0.03
CA CYS A 150 -10.86 -16.95 0.49
C CYS A 150 -10.74 -17.10 2.01
N LEU A 151 -10.96 -16.03 2.78
CA LEU A 151 -10.94 -16.10 4.25
C LEU A 151 -12.35 -16.16 4.84
N GLY A 152 -13.36 -15.71 4.09
CA GLY A 152 -14.74 -15.60 4.59
C GLY A 152 -14.90 -14.56 5.71
N ASP A 153 -13.81 -13.91 6.11
CA ASP A 153 -13.72 -12.97 7.22
C ASP A 153 -13.81 -11.53 6.72
N TYR A 154 -14.33 -10.65 7.59
CA TYR A 154 -14.26 -9.21 7.43
C TYR A 154 -13.12 -8.63 8.26
N TYR A 155 -12.42 -7.66 7.69
CA TYR A 155 -11.38 -6.92 8.40
C TYR A 155 -11.65 -5.42 8.28
N LEU A 156 -11.56 -4.71 9.39
CA LEU A 156 -11.54 -3.25 9.42
C LEU A 156 -10.08 -2.80 9.40
N ASP A 157 -9.77 -1.98 8.42
CA ASP A 157 -8.49 -1.32 8.26
C ASP A 157 -8.69 0.19 8.50
N ILE A 158 -7.96 0.76 9.46
CA ILE A 158 -8.06 2.16 9.84
C ILE A 158 -6.73 2.83 9.52
N GLU A 159 -6.75 3.80 8.61
CA GLU A 159 -5.60 4.62 8.26
C GLU A 159 -5.78 6.04 8.79
N ILE A 160 -4.85 6.48 9.62
CA ILE A 160 -4.84 7.84 10.18
C ILE A 160 -3.67 8.59 9.56
N TYR A 161 -4.00 9.64 8.82
CA TYR A 161 -3.02 10.50 8.17
C TYR A 161 -2.72 11.70 9.09
N PRO A 162 -1.44 12.11 9.24
CA PRO A 162 -1.14 13.38 9.91
C PRO A 162 -1.78 14.53 9.12
N GLU A 163 -2.33 15.50 9.83
CA GLU A 163 -2.78 16.75 9.20
C GLU A 163 -1.55 17.46 8.62
N GLU A 164 -1.68 17.99 7.40
CA GLU A 164 -0.62 18.83 6.85
C GLU A 164 -0.57 20.12 7.69
N GLU A 165 0.56 20.39 8.35
CA GLU A 165 0.79 21.72 8.93
C GLU A 165 0.72 22.73 7.77
N GLU A 166 -0.27 23.64 7.81
CA GLU A 166 -0.30 24.78 6.89
C GLU A 166 1.03 25.53 7.02
N LYS A 167 1.81 25.54 5.95
CA LYS A 167 3.07 26.29 5.85
C LYS A 167 2.82 27.74 5.47
#